data_AF-A0AAD8U7J6-F1
#
_entry.id   AF-A0AAD8U7J6-F1
#
_cell.length_a   1.000
_cell.length_b   1.000
_cell.length_c   1.000
_cell.angle_alpha   90.00
_cell.angle_beta   90.00
_cell.angle_gamma   90.00
#
_symmetry.space_group_name_H-M   'P 1'
#
loop_
_entity.id
_entity.type
_entity.pdbx_description
1 polymer ?
#
loop_
_entity_poly.entity_id
_entity_poly.type
_entity_poly.pdbx_seq_one_letter_code
_entity_poly.pdbx_strand_id
1 'polypeptide(L)'
;MVAMDKLNNEKQKNEYSEGCEVPEYLLCPLSCELMVDPVTIATGKTFERRVLKDWFKKNGHICPVTGELISSTILRNDRVKGYLEEWAEAKAEGTTKFRDGNK
;
A
#
# COMPACT_ATOMS: atom_id res chain seq x y z
N MET A 1 34.76 31.65 -18.37
CA MET A 1 33.52 31.99 -19.09
C MET A 1 32.70 30.73 -19.21
N VAL A 2 32.00 30.39 -18.12
CA VAL A 2 30.56 30.55 -17.86
C VAL A 2 29.85 29.22 -18.12
N ALA A 3 29.74 28.45 -17.04
CA ALA A 3 28.68 27.46 -16.88
C ALA A 3 27.33 28.18 -17.01
N MET A 4 26.41 27.62 -17.79
CA MET A 4 24.99 27.99 -17.72
C MET A 4 24.14 26.73 -17.72
N ASP A 5 23.64 26.45 -16.53
CA ASP A 5 22.43 25.70 -16.22
C ASP A 5 21.29 26.02 -17.17
N LYS A 6 20.51 25.00 -17.58
CA LYS A 6 19.06 25.14 -17.79
C LYS A 6 18.29 23.89 -17.34
N LEU A 7 17.74 24.01 -16.13
CA LEU A 7 16.37 23.69 -15.72
C LEU A 7 16.00 22.23 -15.38
N ASN A 8 16.22 21.98 -14.09
CA ASN A 8 15.48 21.12 -13.17
C ASN A 8 13.96 21.05 -13.37
N ASN A 9 13.42 19.89 -12.95
CA ASN A 9 12.10 19.62 -12.38
C ASN A 9 11.02 19.12 -13.33
N GLU A 10 10.74 17.81 -13.30
CA GLU A 10 9.46 17.26 -12.80
C GLU A 10 9.68 15.88 -12.15
N LYS A 11 9.91 15.90 -10.83
CA LYS A 11 9.56 14.86 -9.85
C LYS A 11 10.35 13.53 -9.89
N GLN A 12 11.54 13.62 -9.31
CA GLN A 12 12.10 12.59 -8.43
C GLN A 12 10.99 11.98 -7.57
N LYS A 13 10.57 10.76 -7.87
CA LYS A 13 9.75 9.96 -6.97
C LYS A 13 10.70 9.18 -6.08
N ASN A 14 11.09 9.89 -5.02
CA ASN A 14 11.49 9.40 -3.71
C ASN A 14 12.89 8.76 -3.63
N GLU A 15 13.80 9.50 -3.01
CA GLU A 15 14.90 8.96 -2.22
C GLU A 15 14.36 7.85 -1.31
N TYR A 16 14.69 6.61 -1.64
CA TYR A 16 14.51 5.46 -0.78
C TYR A 16 15.38 5.65 0.46
N SER A 17 14.76 6.00 1.58
CA SER A 17 15.40 5.83 2.88
C SER A 17 15.59 4.32 3.12
N GLU A 18 16.84 3.86 3.16
CA GLU A 18 17.20 2.51 3.57
C GLU A 18 16.75 2.26 5.01
N GLY A 19 15.53 1.73 5.15
CA GLY A 19 14.94 1.45 6.45
C GLY A 19 13.43 1.43 6.37
N CYS A 20 12.86 0.26 6.04
CA CYS A 20 11.43 -0.05 6.19
C CYS A 20 10.47 0.66 5.21
N GLU A 21 10.55 0.34 3.92
CA GLU A 21 9.40 0.58 3.02
C GLU A 21 8.31 -0.48 3.26
N VAL A 22 7.05 -0.06 3.28
CA VAL A 22 5.88 -0.95 3.34
C VAL A 22 5.77 -1.67 1.99
N PRO A 23 5.69 -3.02 1.94
CA PRO A 23 5.46 -3.72 0.69
C PRO A 23 4.19 -3.26 -0.02
N GLU A 24 4.28 -2.96 -1.32
CA GLU A 24 3.17 -2.38 -2.09
C GLU A 24 1.89 -3.24 -2.06
N TYR A 25 2.02 -4.57 -1.99
CA TYR A 25 0.88 -5.48 -1.94
C TYR A 25 0.07 -5.41 -0.63
N LEU A 26 0.61 -4.74 0.39
CA LEU A 26 -0.06 -4.46 1.67
C LEU A 26 -0.75 -3.08 1.66
N LEU A 27 -0.49 -2.26 0.64
CA LEU A 27 -1.11 -0.96 0.47
C LEU A 27 -2.44 -1.09 -0.29
N CYS A 28 -3.42 -0.28 0.10
CA CYS A 28 -4.67 -0.13 -0.61
C CYS A 28 -4.42 0.62 -1.92
N PRO A 29 -4.77 0.08 -3.10
CA PRO A 29 -4.54 0.76 -4.39
C PRO A 29 -5.30 2.08 -4.57
N LEU A 30 -6.34 2.33 -3.76
CA LEU A 30 -7.15 3.54 -3.83
C LEU A 30 -6.63 4.67 -2.92
N SER A 31 -6.20 4.34 -1.70
CA SER A 31 -5.70 5.35 -0.75
C SER A 31 -4.18 5.45 -0.73
N CYS A 32 -3.46 4.47 -1.30
CA CYS A 32 -2.02 4.33 -1.19
C CYS A 32 -1.53 4.24 0.27
N GLU A 33 -2.37 3.73 1.16
CA GLU A 33 -2.09 3.55 2.59
C GLU A 33 -2.17 2.07 2.97
N LEU A 34 -1.49 1.70 4.06
CA LEU A 34 -1.53 0.35 4.61
C LEU A 34 -2.97 -0.06 4.91
N MET A 35 -3.38 -1.23 4.41
CA MET A 35 -4.70 -1.78 4.70
C MET A 35 -4.81 -2.20 6.18
N VAL A 36 -6.00 -2.03 6.77
CA VAL A 36 -6.32 -2.52 8.12
C VAL A 36 -7.40 -3.61 8.03
N ASP A 37 -8.35 -3.45 7.14
CA ASP A 37 -9.43 -4.40 6.87
C ASP A 37 -9.45 -4.75 5.37
N PRO A 38 -8.50 -5.59 4.91
CA PRO A 38 -8.36 -5.91 3.50
C PRO A 38 -9.56 -6.73 3.00
N VAL A 39 -10.14 -6.28 1.89
CA VAL A 39 -11.26 -6.93 1.21
C VAL A 39 -11.03 -7.08 -0.28
N THR A 40 -11.48 -8.21 -0.83
CA THR A 40 -11.34 -8.58 -2.23
C THR A 40 -12.66 -8.45 -2.96
N ILE A 41 -12.61 -7.88 -4.17
CA ILE A 41 -13.75 -7.79 -5.11
C ILE A 41 -13.66 -8.87 -6.20
N ALA A 42 -14.68 -8.97 -7.05
CA ALA A 42 -14.79 -10.00 -8.10
C ALA A 42 -13.58 -10.09 -9.05
N THR A 43 -12.86 -8.98 -9.28
CA THR A 43 -11.63 -8.95 -10.10
C THR A 43 -10.39 -9.48 -9.38
N GLY A 44 -10.52 -9.93 -8.13
CA GLY A 44 -9.40 -10.43 -7.31
C GLY A 44 -8.52 -9.33 -6.70
N LYS A 45 -8.82 -8.05 -6.94
CA LYS A 45 -8.10 -6.92 -6.33
C LYS A 45 -8.53 -6.72 -4.88
N THR A 46 -7.56 -6.41 -4.02
CA THR A 46 -7.76 -6.19 -2.58
C THR A 46 -7.63 -4.70 -2.24
N PHE A 47 -8.51 -4.20 -1.38
CA PHE A 47 -8.56 -2.80 -0.94
C PHE A 47 -8.85 -2.71 0.56
N GLU A 48 -8.61 -1.55 1.15
CA GLU A 48 -9.16 -1.19 2.45
C GLU A 48 -10.70 -1.09 2.35
N ARG A 49 -11.43 -1.78 3.22
CA ARG A 49 -12.90 -1.86 3.20
C ARG A 49 -13.55 -0.48 3.19
N ARG A 50 -13.12 0.44 4.06
CA ARG A 50 -13.76 1.76 4.18
C ARG A 50 -13.63 2.56 2.88
N VAL A 51 -12.42 2.57 2.32
CA VAL A 51 -12.08 3.27 1.09
C VAL A 51 -12.87 2.71 -0.10
N LEU A 52 -12.94 1.38 -0.23
CA LEU A 52 -13.71 0.73 -1.29
C LEU A 52 -15.22 1.03 -1.18
N LYS A 53 -15.78 1.01 0.03
CA LYS A 53 -17.20 1.32 0.24
C LYS A 53 -17.54 2.75 -0.16
N ASP A 54 -16.69 3.72 0.17
CA ASP A 54 -16.92 5.11 -0.22
C ASP A 54 -16.75 5.33 -1.73
N TRP A 55 -15.85 4.58 -2.37
CA TRP A 55 -15.77 4.52 -3.82
C TRP A 55 -17.08 4.01 -4.44
N PHE A 56 -17.64 2.90 -3.96
CA PHE A 56 -18.89 2.35 -4.50
C PHE A 56 -20.10 3.26 -4.30
N LYS A 57 -20.16 4.01 -3.18
CA LYS A 57 -21.23 5.01 -2.98
C LYS A 57 -21.21 6.11 -4.03
N LYS A 58 -20.02 6.50 -4.50
CA LYS A 58 -19.82 7.62 -5.45
C LYS A 58 -19.90 7.17 -6.90
N ASN A 59 -19.37 5.98 -7.21
CA ASN A 59 -19.12 5.53 -8.58
C ASN A 59 -19.93 4.28 -8.97
N GLY A 60 -20.72 3.71 -8.06
CA GLY A 60 -21.37 2.41 -8.24
C GLY A 60 -20.37 1.25 -8.14
N HIS A 61 -20.83 0.03 -8.46
CA HIS A 61 -20.01 -1.19 -8.40
C HIS A 61 -19.09 -1.32 -9.61
N ILE A 62 -18.16 -0.37 -9.75
CA ILE A 62 -17.13 -0.36 -10.78
C ILE A 62 -15.78 -0.63 -10.12
N CYS A 63 -15.00 -1.55 -10.69
CA CYS A 63 -13.65 -1.86 -10.22
C CYS A 63 -12.77 -0.59 -10.30
N PRO A 64 -12.17 -0.14 -9.18
CA PRO A 64 -11.35 1.08 -9.18
C PRO A 64 -10.09 1.01 -10.06
N VAL A 65 -9.63 -0.20 -10.36
CA VAL A 65 -8.37 -0.43 -11.09
C VAL A 65 -8.62 -0.74 -12.56
N THR A 66 -9.63 -1.56 -12.88
CA THR A 66 -9.89 -1.99 -14.27
C THR A 66 -10.98 -1.17 -14.95
N GLY A 67 -11.82 -0.45 -14.19
CA GLY A 67 -12.97 0.29 -14.73
C GLY A 67 -14.15 -0.60 -15.12
N GLU A 68 -14.09 -1.91 -14.87
CA GLU A 68 -15.14 -2.86 -15.23
C GLU A 68 -16.30 -2.83 -14.22
N LEU A 69 -17.53 -3.03 -14.71
CA LEU A 69 -18.68 -3.28 -13.85
C LEU A 69 -18.53 -4.65 -13.18
N ILE A 70 -18.74 -4.70 -11.87
CA ILE A 70 -18.58 -5.90 -11.04
C ILE A 70 -19.81 -6.15 -10.18
N SER A 71 -19.91 -7.36 -9.65
CA SER A 71 -20.91 -7.65 -8.63
C SER A 71 -20.64 -6.83 -7.36
N SER A 72 -21.68 -6.61 -6.55
CA SER A 72 -21.57 -5.94 -5.25
C SER A 72 -20.91 -6.80 -4.17
N THR A 73 -20.43 -8.00 -4.52
CA THR A 73 -19.84 -8.94 -3.57
C THR A 73 -18.47 -8.45 -3.12
N ILE A 74 -18.34 -8.27 -1.81
CA ILE A 74 -17.08 -7.92 -1.14
C ILE A 74 -16.74 -9.05 -0.17
N LEU A 75 -15.59 -9.68 -0.36
CA LEU A 75 -15.11 -10.76 0.50
C LEU A 75 -13.99 -10.25 1.39
N ARG A 76 -13.92 -10.71 2.65
CA ARG A 76 -12.75 -10.44 3.49
C ARG A 76 -11.55 -11.20 2.95
N ASN A 77 -10.36 -10.59 3.02
CA ASN A 77 -9.11 -11.23 2.64
C ASN A 77 -8.27 -11.52 3.89
N ASP A 78 -8.62 -12.61 4.58
CA ASP A 78 -7.94 -13.03 5.82
C ASP A 78 -6.46 -13.39 5.57
N ARG A 79 -6.10 -13.78 4.35
CA ARG A 79 -4.70 -14.06 3.97
C ARG A 79 -3.85 -12.79 3.95
N VAL A 80 -4.33 -11.73 3.28
CA VAL A 80 -3.63 -10.43 3.29
C VAL A 80 -3.62 -9.84 4.69
N LYS A 81 -4.67 -10.05 5.47
CA LYS A 81 -4.71 -9.66 6.89
C LYS A 81 -3.58 -10.32 7.70
N GLY A 82 -3.35 -11.62 7.53
CA GLY A 82 -2.22 -12.30 8.16
C GLY A 82 -0.87 -11.70 7.76
N TYR A 83 -0.66 -11.38 6.48
CA TYR A 83 0.57 -10.72 6.04
C TYR A 83 0.77 -9.31 6.61
N LEU A 84 -0.32 -8.55 6.81
CA LEU A 84 -0.26 -7.26 7.48
C LEU A 84 0.16 -7.39 8.95
N GLU A 85 -0.36 -8.40 9.65
CA GLU A 85 -0.04 -8.70 11.04
C GLU A 85 1.43 -9.12 11.17
N GLU A 86 1.90 -10.07 10.36
CA GLU A 86 3.31 -10.49 10.31
C GLU A 86 4.26 -9.32 10.01
N TRP A 87 3.89 -8.46 9.05
CA TRP A 87 4.70 -7.29 8.72
C TRP A 87 4.78 -6.31 9.89
N ALA A 88 3.65 -6.05 10.56
CA ALA A 88 3.59 -5.14 11.70
C ALA A 88 4.42 -5.63 12.88
N GLU A 89 4.38 -6.93 13.17
CA GLU A 89 5.21 -7.59 14.20
C GLU A 89 6.70 -7.45 13.89
N ALA A 90 7.12 -7.74 12.66
CA ALA A 90 8.52 -7.60 12.25
C ALA A 90 9.04 -6.16 12.37
N LYS A 91 8.17 -5.14 12.21
CA LYS A 91 8.53 -3.73 12.43
C LYS A 91 8.63 -3.36 13.91
N ALA A 92 7.79 -3.94 14.76
CA ALA A 92 7.84 -3.73 16.20
C ALA A 92 9.10 -4.35 16.82
N GLU A 93 9.56 -5.50 16.32
CA GLU A 93 10.74 -6.19 16.85
C GLU A 93 12.06 -5.57 16.38
N GLY A 94 12.07 -4.91 15.21
CA GLY A 94 13.23 -4.23 14.63
C GLY A 94 13.69 -2.95 15.37
N THR A 95 12.99 -2.51 16.42
CA THR A 95 13.42 -1.35 17.24
C THR A 95 14.25 -1.73 18.47
N THR A 96 14.48 -3.02 18.72
CA THR A 96 15.37 -3.45 19.82
C THR A 96 16.51 -4.36 19.35
N LYS A 97 17.73 -3.87 19.62
CA LYS A 97 19.03 -4.55 19.69
C LYS A 97 19.94 -4.42 18.46
N PHE A 98 20.66 -3.29 18.44
CA PHE A 98 22.12 -3.37 18.38
C PHE A 98 22.57 -4.34 19.49
N ARG A 99 22.86 -5.60 19.14
CA ARG A 99 23.73 -6.44 19.97
C ARG A 99 25.13 -6.22 19.45
N ASP A 100 25.86 -5.39 20.17
CA ASP A 100 27.31 -5.50 20.26
C ASP A 100 27.66 -6.98 20.47
N GLY A 101 28.45 -7.51 19.53
CA GLY A 101 28.86 -8.89 19.50
C GLY A 101 30.31 -8.98 19.04
N ASN A 102 31.17 -8.23 19.72
CA ASN A 102 32.61 -8.44 19.73
C ASN A 102 32.91 -9.91 20.08
N LYS A 103 33.46 -10.68 19.13
CA LYS A 103 34.41 -11.77 19.34
C LYS A 103 35.04 -12.19 18.03
#